data_AF-A0A7Z9KG73-F1
#
_entry.id   AF-A0A7Z9KG73-F1
#
_cell.length_a   1.000
_cell.length_b   1.000
_cell.length_c   1.000
_cell.angle_alpha   90.00
_cell.angle_beta   90.00
_cell.angle_gamma   90.00
#
_symmetry.space_group_name_H-M   'P 1'
#
loop_
_entity.id
_entity.type
_entity.pdbx_description
1 polymer ?
#
loop_
_entity_poly.entity_id
_entity_poly.type
_entity_poly.pdbx_seq_one_letter_code
_entity_poly.pdbx_strand_id
1 'polypeptide(L)'
;MSEIETNNQLDQLISKYRDGDLNRRQFMKRAAALGVTASAAGSMLAVGATSHAAGHVQKGGTLREGYDLDFSKHDPITTNWYDPAFFAIYEAILTNDPDGGDAPQLATGFSVSDDGMQYRFDFDPN
;
A
#
# COMPACT_ATOMS: atom_id res chain seq x y z
N MET A 1 13.68 -34.18 11.53
CA MET A 1 13.98 -32.91 10.85
C MET A 1 14.54 -31.98 11.90
N SER A 2 15.74 -31.45 11.71
CA SER A 2 16.30 -30.50 12.68
C SER A 2 15.59 -29.16 12.58
N GLU A 3 15.51 -28.41 13.68
CA GLU A 3 14.87 -27.07 13.71
C GLU A 3 15.46 -26.11 12.65
N ILE A 4 16.75 -26.27 12.35
CA ILE A 4 17.48 -25.51 11.33
C ILE A 4 16.98 -25.82 9.91
N GLU A 5 16.60 -27.07 9.63
CA GLU A 5 16.05 -27.47 8.32
C GLU A 5 14.65 -26.87 8.11
N THR A 6 13.81 -26.87 9.16
CA THR A 6 12.46 -26.30 9.10
C THR A 6 12.51 -24.79 8.84
N ASN A 7 13.43 -24.08 9.50
CA ASN A 7 13.60 -22.64 9.30
C ASN A 7 14.06 -22.30 7.88
N ASN A 8 15.04 -23.04 7.34
CA ASN A 8 15.48 -22.87 5.95
C ASN A 8 14.36 -23.13 4.93
N GLN A 9 13.50 -24.13 5.18
CA GLN A 9 12.36 -24.43 4.32
C GLN A 9 11.30 -23.33 4.38
N LEU A 10 11.10 -22.74 5.54
CA LEU A 10 10.18 -21.62 5.74
C LEU A 10 10.66 -20.37 5.00
N ASP A 11 11.96 -20.05 5.09
CA ASP A 11 12.56 -18.92 4.39
C ASP A 11 12.46 -19.06 2.87
N GLN A 12 12.73 -20.24 2.33
CA GLN A 12 12.54 -20.54 0.91
C GLN A 12 11.07 -20.40 0.49
N LEU A 13 10.14 -20.81 1.36
CA LEU A 13 8.71 -20.71 1.09
C LEU A 13 8.23 -19.26 1.05
N ILE A 14 8.78 -18.40 1.93
CA ILE A 14 8.52 -16.95 1.94
C ILE A 14 9.09 -16.30 0.68
N SER A 15 10.33 -16.63 0.27
CA SER A 15 10.93 -16.10 -0.98
C SER A 15 10.06 -16.42 -2.19
N LYS A 16 9.71 -17.70 -2.40
CA LYS A 16 8.87 -18.11 -3.54
C LYS A 16 7.49 -17.44 -3.57
N TYR A 17 6.93 -17.08 -2.41
CA TYR A 17 5.71 -16.30 -2.37
C TYR A 17 5.94 -14.84 -2.78
N ARG A 18 7.02 -14.22 -2.29
CA ARG A 18 7.41 -12.84 -2.67
C ARG A 18 7.76 -12.71 -4.15
N ASP A 19 8.41 -13.72 -4.70
CA ASP A 19 8.83 -13.77 -6.11
C ASP A 19 7.66 -14.07 -7.07
N GLY A 20 6.45 -14.33 -6.54
CA GLY A 20 5.25 -14.61 -7.34
C GLY A 20 5.10 -16.06 -7.82
N ASP A 21 6.05 -16.94 -7.51
CA ASP A 21 6.03 -18.36 -7.88
C ASP A 21 4.93 -19.16 -7.16
N LEU A 22 4.42 -18.64 -6.03
CA LEU A 22 3.37 -19.26 -5.24
C LEU A 22 2.22 -18.32 -4.96
N ASN A 23 1.00 -18.79 -5.19
CA ASN A 23 -0.19 -18.09 -4.71
C ASN A 23 -0.44 -18.36 -3.22
N ARG A 24 -1.25 -17.49 -2.58
CA ARG A 24 -1.60 -17.56 -1.15
C ARG A 24 -2.08 -18.95 -0.72
N ARG A 25 -2.89 -19.63 -1.54
CA ARG A 25 -3.39 -20.98 -1.22
C ARG A 25 -2.26 -22.02 -1.20
N GLN A 26 -1.33 -21.94 -2.15
CA GLN A 26 -0.16 -22.83 -2.20
C GLN A 26 0.78 -22.57 -1.02
N PHE A 27 1.01 -21.30 -0.66
CA PHE A 27 1.79 -20.95 0.53
C PHE A 27 1.18 -21.53 1.80
N MET A 28 -0.12 -21.29 2.05
CA MET A 28 -0.79 -21.77 3.26
C MET A 28 -0.77 -23.30 3.40
N LYS A 29 -0.94 -24.03 2.29
CA LYS A 29 -0.84 -25.50 2.29
C LYS A 29 0.57 -25.99 2.65
N ARG A 30 1.61 -25.36 2.11
CA ARG A 30 3.00 -25.74 2.36
C ARG A 30 3.45 -25.34 3.76
N ALA A 31 3.03 -24.17 4.25
CA ALA A 31 3.29 -23.73 5.61
C ALA A 31 2.62 -24.67 6.64
N ALA A 32 1.38 -25.09 6.39
CA ALA A 32 0.70 -26.08 7.23
C ALA A 32 1.43 -27.43 7.24
N ALA A 33 1.98 -27.87 6.11
CA ALA A 33 2.79 -29.09 6.03
C ALA A 33 4.11 -28.99 6.82
N LEU A 34 4.63 -27.77 7.02
CA LEU A 34 5.78 -27.48 7.88
C LEU A 34 5.40 -27.30 9.36
N GLY A 35 4.14 -27.51 9.73
CA GLY A 35 3.64 -27.36 11.10
C GLY A 35 3.33 -25.92 11.51
N VAL A 36 3.29 -24.97 10.57
CA VAL A 36 2.95 -23.57 10.84
C VAL A 36 1.44 -23.42 10.94
N THR A 37 0.98 -22.73 11.98
CA THR A 37 -0.45 -22.43 12.15
C THR A 37 -0.94 -21.42 11.10
N ALA A 38 -2.24 -21.45 10.79
CA ALA A 38 -2.82 -20.53 9.82
C ALA A 38 -2.65 -19.04 10.21
N SER A 39 -2.69 -18.74 11.52
CA SER A 39 -2.45 -17.38 12.03
C SER A 39 -0.99 -16.96 11.82
N ALA A 40 -0.02 -17.80 12.19
CA ALA A 40 1.40 -17.50 12.00
C ALA A 40 1.76 -17.37 10.51
N ALA A 41 1.28 -18.28 9.66
CA ALA A 41 1.45 -18.20 8.21
C ALA A 41 0.82 -16.92 7.63
N GLY A 42 -0.36 -16.53 8.13
CA GLY A 42 -1.01 -15.26 7.75
C GLY A 42 -0.16 -14.04 8.12
N SER A 43 0.42 -14.02 9.32
CA SER A 43 1.32 -12.94 9.75
C SER A 43 2.61 -12.88 8.92
N MET A 44 3.20 -14.03 8.55
CA MET A 44 4.38 -14.08 7.68
C MET A 44 4.11 -13.48 6.30
N LEU A 45 2.91 -13.73 5.74
CA LEU A 45 2.48 -13.10 4.49
C LEU A 45 2.28 -11.58 4.63
N ALA A 46 1.80 -11.11 5.78
CA ALA A 46 1.57 -9.70 6.04
C ALA A 46 2.87 -8.91 6.23
N VAL A 47 3.85 -9.47 6.95
CA VAL A 47 5.17 -8.85 7.19
C VAL A 47 6.02 -8.77 5.92
N GLY A 48 5.78 -9.64 4.94
CA GLY A 48 6.47 -9.65 3.65
C GLY A 48 5.73 -8.98 2.50
N ALA A 49 4.54 -8.43 2.73
CA ALA A 49 3.76 -7.76 1.71
C ALA A 49 4.15 -6.28 1.62
N THR A 50 5.31 -5.99 1.04
CA THR A 50 5.37 -4.82 0.15
C THR A 50 4.55 -5.21 -1.06
N SER A 51 3.22 -5.08 -0.97
CA SER A 51 2.34 -5.44 -2.07
C SER A 51 2.52 -4.42 -3.18
N HIS A 52 3.55 -4.58 -4.00
CA HIS A 52 3.45 -4.14 -5.37
C HIS A 52 2.30 -4.94 -5.97
N ALA A 53 1.20 -4.25 -6.29
CA ALA A 53 0.06 -4.84 -6.97
C ALA A 53 0.52 -5.27 -8.38
N ALA A 54 1.21 -6.39 -8.48
CA ALA A 54 1.69 -6.99 -9.73
C ALA A 54 0.56 -7.75 -10.46
N GLY A 55 -0.61 -7.12 -10.57
CA GLY A 55 -1.77 -7.67 -11.26
C GLY A 55 -2.35 -6.64 -12.22
N HIS A 56 -2.91 -7.12 -13.33
CA HIS A 56 -3.72 -6.29 -14.22
C HIS A 56 -4.78 -5.55 -13.39
N VAL A 57 -4.68 -4.23 -13.32
CA VAL A 57 -5.64 -3.38 -12.59
C VAL A 57 -7.03 -3.61 -13.19
N GLN A 58 -7.90 -4.31 -12.47
CA GLN A 58 -9.29 -4.47 -12.89
C GLN A 58 -10.08 -3.24 -12.47
N LYS A 59 -10.58 -2.51 -13.47
CA LYS A 59 -11.51 -1.40 -13.24
C LYS A 59 -12.92 -1.95 -12.96
N GLY A 60 -13.62 -1.35 -12.00
CA GLY A 60 -15.00 -1.67 -11.65
C GLY A 60 -15.16 -2.31 -10.27
N GLY A 61 -16.41 -2.57 -9.88
CA GLY A 61 -16.79 -3.08 -8.55
C GLY A 61 -17.26 -1.97 -7.60
N THR A 62 -17.34 -2.30 -6.31
CA THR A 62 -17.74 -1.36 -5.25
C THR A 62 -16.81 -1.51 -4.06
N LEU A 63 -16.00 -0.50 -3.79
CA LEU A 63 -15.25 -0.39 -2.53
C LEU A 63 -16.24 -0.11 -1.40
N ARG A 64 -16.23 -0.94 -0.36
CA ARG A 64 -17.03 -0.74 0.85
C ARG A 64 -16.10 -0.48 2.01
N GLU A 65 -16.20 0.72 2.56
CA GLU A 65 -15.38 1.20 3.67
C GLU A 65 -16.30 1.61 4.82
N GLY A 66 -15.84 1.43 6.07
CA GLY A 66 -16.63 1.71 7.26
C GLY A 66 -15.80 2.48 8.29
N TYR A 67 -16.43 3.47 8.92
CA TYR A 67 -15.84 4.35 9.91
C TYR A 67 -16.73 4.40 11.16
N ASP A 68 -16.12 4.68 12.31
CA ASP A 68 -16.77 4.87 13.60
C ASP A 68 -17.10 6.35 13.89
N LEU A 69 -17.13 7.18 12.84
CA LEU A 69 -17.42 8.60 12.88
C LEU A 69 -18.36 9.01 11.74
N ASP A 70 -19.01 10.16 11.91
CA ASP A 70 -19.71 10.84 10.81
C ASP A 70 -18.69 11.56 9.94
N PHE A 71 -18.82 11.40 8.62
CA PHE A 71 -17.94 12.07 7.65
C PHE A 71 -18.01 13.59 7.78
N SER A 72 -16.84 14.21 7.68
CA SER A 72 -16.64 15.65 7.70
C SER A 72 -17.27 16.29 6.46
N LYS A 73 -17.57 17.59 6.56
CA LYS A 73 -18.08 18.36 5.43
C LYS A 73 -17.07 18.30 4.29
N HIS A 74 -17.51 17.96 3.08
CA HIS A 74 -16.65 17.89 1.88
C HIS A 74 -16.24 19.27 1.31
N ASP A 75 -16.17 20.29 2.16
CA ASP A 75 -15.64 21.61 1.82
C ASP A 75 -14.16 21.67 2.27
N PRO A 76 -13.19 21.73 1.33
CA PRO A 76 -11.77 21.69 1.65
C PRO A 76 -11.30 22.95 2.41
N ILE A 77 -12.08 24.03 2.42
CA ILE A 77 -11.72 25.27 3.13
C ILE A 77 -12.16 25.22 4.59
N THR A 78 -13.34 24.66 4.85
CA THR A 78 -13.98 24.73 6.19
C THR A 78 -13.95 23.42 6.98
N THR A 79 -13.53 22.32 6.36
CA THR A 79 -13.36 21.05 7.08
C THR A 79 -12.21 21.12 8.10
N ASN A 80 -12.36 20.42 9.21
CA ASN A 80 -11.30 20.22 10.21
C ASN A 80 -10.53 18.89 9.99
N TRP A 81 -11.05 18.02 9.12
CA TRP A 81 -10.49 16.70 8.87
C TRP A 81 -10.71 16.26 7.41
N TYR A 82 -9.74 15.53 6.86
CA TYR A 82 -9.78 14.99 5.49
C TYR A 82 -10.09 13.49 5.55
N ASP A 83 -11.36 13.16 5.42
CA ASP A 83 -11.82 11.76 5.29
C ASP A 83 -11.44 11.15 3.94
N PRO A 84 -11.47 9.80 3.78
CA PRO A 84 -11.15 9.12 2.52
C PRO A 84 -11.89 9.66 1.30
N ALA A 85 -13.12 10.15 1.50
CA ALA A 85 -13.93 10.73 0.44
C ALA A 85 -13.23 11.91 -0.25
N PHE A 86 -12.41 12.69 0.46
CA PHE A 86 -11.65 13.80 -0.12
C PHE A 86 -10.67 13.33 -1.19
N PHE A 87 -9.99 12.20 -0.97
CA PHE A 87 -9.05 11.63 -1.95
C PHE A 87 -9.76 11.02 -3.17
N ALA A 88 -11.09 10.84 -3.11
CA ALA A 88 -11.89 10.37 -4.24
C ALA A 88 -12.49 11.52 -5.07
N ILE A 89 -12.60 12.73 -4.52
CA ILE A 89 -13.30 13.87 -5.16
C ILE A 89 -12.40 15.09 -5.42
N TYR A 90 -11.26 15.18 -4.73
CA TYR A 90 -10.28 16.26 -4.89
C TYR A 90 -8.90 15.71 -5.21
N GLU A 91 -8.11 16.52 -5.90
CA GLU A 91 -6.69 16.32 -6.09
C GLU A 91 -5.91 17.45 -5.42
N ALA A 92 -4.81 17.10 -4.74
CA ALA A 92 -3.88 18.05 -4.15
C ALA A 92 -2.78 18.43 -5.15
N ILE A 93 -1.97 19.44 -4.81
CA ILE A 93 -0.79 19.81 -5.63
C ILE A 93 0.21 18.65 -5.64
N LEU A 94 0.51 18.14 -4.44
CA LEU A 94 1.31 16.95 -4.19
C LEU A 94 0.54 16.03 -3.23
N THR A 95 0.89 14.76 -3.24
CA THR A 95 0.44 13.75 -2.28
C THR A 95 1.65 13.04 -1.67
N ASN A 96 1.42 12.11 -0.75
CA ASN A 96 2.48 11.26 -0.22
C ASN A 96 2.49 9.91 -0.92
N ASP A 97 3.68 9.44 -1.29
CA ASP A 97 3.86 8.05 -1.67
C ASP A 97 3.74 7.12 -0.45
N PRO A 98 3.63 5.79 -0.64
CA PRO A 98 3.54 4.85 0.47
C PRO A 98 4.73 4.85 1.43
N ASP A 99 5.88 5.37 1.01
CA ASP A 99 7.11 5.50 1.81
C ASP A 99 7.18 6.87 2.52
N GLY A 100 6.17 7.72 2.35
CA GLY A 100 6.05 9.06 2.94
C GLY A 100 6.78 10.17 2.18
N GLY A 101 7.30 9.88 0.99
CA GLY A 101 7.91 10.86 0.09
C GLY A 101 6.87 11.73 -0.62
N ASP A 102 7.32 12.82 -1.24
CA ASP A 102 6.46 13.69 -2.04
C ASP A 102 6.21 13.07 -3.43
N ALA A 103 4.94 12.90 -3.78
CA ALA A 103 4.50 12.40 -5.07
C ALA A 103 3.65 13.45 -5.81
N PRO A 104 3.85 13.64 -7.12
CA PRO A 104 3.00 14.53 -7.91
C PRO A 104 1.54 14.05 -7.96
N GLN A 105 0.58 14.99 -7.91
CA GLN A 105 -0.83 14.72 -8.19
C GLN A 105 -1.37 15.71 -9.24
N LEU A 106 -1.79 16.92 -8.86
CA LEU A 106 -2.10 17.99 -9.85
C LEU A 106 -0.84 18.57 -10.47
N ALA A 107 0.21 18.77 -9.67
CA ALA A 107 1.48 19.23 -10.21
C ALA A 107 2.10 18.11 -11.04
N THR A 108 2.74 18.47 -12.15
CA THR A 108 3.56 17.55 -12.95
C THR A 108 5.01 17.50 -12.45
N GLY A 109 5.40 18.45 -11.62
CA GLY A 109 6.72 18.55 -11.02
C GLY A 109 6.82 19.74 -10.06
N PHE A 110 7.86 19.75 -9.22
CA PHE A 110 8.16 20.88 -8.37
C PHE A 110 9.66 21.04 -8.14
N SER A 111 10.07 22.25 -7.78
CA SER A 111 11.44 22.58 -7.39
C SER A 111 11.45 23.45 -6.15
N VAL A 112 12.44 23.27 -5.30
CA VAL A 112 12.67 24.05 -4.08
C VAL A 112 13.98 24.83 -4.24
N SER A 113 14.00 26.10 -3.83
CA SER A 113 15.22 26.90 -3.81
C SER A 113 16.25 26.37 -2.79
N ASP A 114 17.52 26.69 -3.00
CA ASP A 114 18.61 26.26 -2.11
C ASP A 114 18.43 26.70 -0.64
N ASP A 115 17.76 27.83 -0.42
CA ASP A 115 17.42 28.36 0.91
C ASP A 115 16.13 27.77 1.50
N GLY A 116 15.40 26.95 0.73
CA GLY A 116 14.15 26.31 1.15
C GLY A 116 12.94 27.26 1.23
N MET A 117 13.06 28.52 0.80
CA MET A 117 12.03 29.54 0.99
C MET A 117 11.11 29.74 -0.22
N GLN A 118 11.43 29.14 -1.36
CA GLN A 118 10.63 29.23 -2.57
C GLN A 118 10.33 27.84 -3.12
N TYR A 119 9.05 27.59 -3.35
CA TYR A 119 8.55 26.39 -3.99
C TYR A 119 7.89 26.79 -5.31
N ARG A 120 8.29 26.11 -6.38
CA ARG A 120 7.67 26.26 -7.70
C ARG A 120 7.03 24.94 -8.08
N PHE A 121 5.79 25.01 -8.55
CA PHE A 121 5.02 23.87 -9.05
C PHE A 121 4.70 24.11 -10.51
N ASP A 122 4.88 23.08 -11.33
CA ASP A 122 4.52 23.09 -12.75
C ASP A 122 3.21 22.30 -12.94
N PHE A 123 2.34 22.77 -13.82
CA PHE A 123 1.02 22.17 -14.10
C PHE A 123 0.85 21.94 -15.60
N ASP A 124 0.19 20.84 -15.98
CA ASP A 124 -0.31 20.67 -17.35
C ASP A 124 -1.64 21.42 -17.48
N PRO A 125 -1.75 22.40 -18.40
CA PRO A 125 -2.99 23.14 -18.59
C PRO A 125 -4.08 22.38 -19.36
N ASN A 126 -3.81 21.16 -19.84
CA ASN A 126 -4.74 20.38 -20.68
C ASN A 126 -5.49 19.28 -19.92
#